data_AF-A0A5B7CMN9-F1
#
_entry.id   AF-A0A5B7CMN9-F1
#
_cell.length_a   1.000
_cell.length_b   1.000
_cell.length_c   1.000
_cell.angle_alpha   90.00
_cell.angle_beta   90.00
_cell.angle_gamma   90.00
#
_symmetry.space_group_name_H-M   'P 1'
#
loop_
_entity.id
_entity.type
_entity.pdbx_description
1 polymer ?
#
loop_
_entity_poly.entity_id
_entity_poly.type
_entity_poly.pdbx_seq_one_letter_code
_entity_poly.pdbx_strand_id
1 'polypeptide(L)'
;MASLFKENPDRPNCVHSKIFAKLINGVHTEFAVLVYSNRIFVTVSQCGKIGNLFSVHQESSQDKGAFSAKALTIFTINCMIC
;
A
#
# COMPACT_ATOMS: atom_id res chain seq x y z
N MET A 1 26.69 -1.64 -20.85
CA MET A 1 26.34 -0.27 -20.41
C MET A 1 25.65 -0.39 -19.06
N ALA A 2 26.37 -0.13 -17.97
CA ALA A 2 25.84 -0.20 -16.60
C ALA A 2 25.04 1.08 -16.29
N SER A 3 23.93 0.93 -15.57
CA SER A 3 22.90 1.95 -15.40
C SER A 3 23.34 3.10 -14.48
N LEU A 4 23.13 4.33 -14.95
CA LEU A 4 23.32 5.60 -14.24
C LEU A 4 22.11 5.92 -13.34
N PHE A 5 21.67 4.97 -12.52
CA PHE A 5 20.73 5.29 -11.44
C PHE A 5 21.51 5.35 -10.13
N LYS A 6 21.96 6.54 -9.76
CA LYS A 6 22.43 6.81 -8.40
C LYS A 6 21.28 6.44 -7.46
N GLU A 7 21.50 5.48 -6.57
CA GLU A 7 20.55 5.17 -5.50
C GLU A 7 20.36 6.44 -4.67
N ASN A 8 19.13 6.95 -4.63
CA ASN A 8 18.79 8.08 -3.79
C ASN A 8 18.78 7.57 -2.34
N PRO A 9 19.67 8.06 -1.45
CA PRO A 9 19.75 7.58 -0.06
C PRO A 9 18.46 7.84 0.74
N ASP A 10 17.61 8.75 0.27
CA ASP A 10 16.30 9.04 0.89
C ASP A 10 15.19 8.09 0.44
N ARG A 11 15.45 7.16 -0.48
CA ARG A 11 14.46 6.18 -0.92
C ARG A 11 14.27 5.14 0.20
N PRO A 12 13.05 4.93 0.70
CA PRO A 12 12.80 3.89 1.69
C PRO A 12 13.17 2.51 1.12
N ASN A 13 13.89 1.72 1.90
CA ASN A 13 14.30 0.36 1.49
C ASN A 13 13.11 -0.59 1.53
N CYS A 14 12.80 -1.21 0.39
CA CYS A 14 11.78 -2.24 0.30
C CYS A 14 12.34 -3.56 0.84
N VAL A 15 11.68 -4.12 1.85
CA VAL A 15 12.07 -5.38 2.50
C VAL A 15 11.61 -6.57 1.66
N HIS A 16 10.41 -6.47 1.07
CA HIS A 16 9.84 -7.52 0.24
C HIS A 16 8.96 -6.92 -0.84
N SER A 17 9.05 -7.47 -2.06
CA SER A 17 8.22 -7.03 -3.18
C SER A 17 7.61 -8.22 -3.90
N LYS A 18 6.34 -8.08 -4.29
CA LYS A 18 5.67 -9.01 -5.19
C LYS A 18 4.95 -8.22 -6.28
N ILE A 19 5.28 -8.51 -7.53
CA ILE A 19 4.67 -7.87 -8.70
C ILE A 19 4.07 -8.98 -9.56
N PHE A 20 2.82 -8.82 -9.98
CA PHE A 20 2.13 -9.78 -10.82
C PHE A 20 0.96 -9.12 -11.56
N ALA A 21 0.50 -9.78 -12.61
CA ALA A 21 -0.71 -9.37 -13.32
C ALA A 21 -1.75 -10.50 -13.29
N LYS A 22 -3.02 -10.11 -13.32
CA LYS A 22 -4.13 -11.05 -13.41
C LYS A 22 -5.27 -10.44 -14.21
N LEU A 23 -5.98 -11.30 -14.95
CA LEU A 23 -7.23 -10.92 -15.60
C LEU A 23 -8.36 -10.90 -14.55
N ILE A 24 -8.92 -9.73 -14.29
CA ILE A 24 -10.06 -9.55 -13.37
C ILE A 24 -11.25 -9.07 -14.21
N ASN A 25 -12.31 -9.86 -14.27
CA ASN A 25 -13.52 -9.55 -15.06
C ASN A 25 -13.20 -9.16 -16.52
N GLY A 26 -12.24 -9.84 -17.15
CA GLY A 26 -11.82 -9.56 -18.53
C GLY A 26 -10.86 -8.38 -18.70
N VAL A 27 -10.49 -7.68 -17.62
CA VAL A 27 -9.57 -6.54 -17.66
C VAL A 27 -8.19 -6.95 -17.13
N HIS A 28 -7.14 -6.68 -17.91
CA HIS A 28 -5.76 -6.91 -17.47
C HIS A 28 -5.43 -5.95 -16.33
N THR A 29 -5.20 -6.52 -15.15
CA THR A 29 -4.95 -5.77 -13.91
C THR A 29 -3.56 -6.11 -13.39
N GLU A 30 -2.77 -5.08 -13.14
CA GLU A 30 -1.41 -5.17 -12.63
C GLU A 30 -1.40 -4.84 -11.15
N PHE A 31 -0.71 -5.66 -10.37
CA PHE A 31 -0.55 -5.50 -8.93
C PHE A 31 0.93 -5.38 -8.59
N ALA A 32 1.28 -4.39 -7.77
CA ALA A 32 2.55 -4.36 -7.08
C ALA A 32 2.32 -4.20 -5.57
N VAL A 33 2.93 -5.10 -4.80
CA VAL A 33 2.92 -5.06 -3.33
C VAL A 33 4.36 -4.86 -2.88
N LEU A 34 4.63 -3.73 -2.23
CA LEU A 34 5.93 -3.36 -1.70
C LEU A 34 5.82 -3.23 -0.18
N VAL A 35 6.55 -4.05 0.55
CA VAL A 35 6.61 -4.05 2.01
C VAL A 35 7.83 -3.24 2.43
N TYR A 36 7.62 -2.21 3.23
CA TYR A 36 8.65 -1.44 3.91
C TYR A 36 8.62 -1.77 5.41
N SER A 37 9.61 -1.29 6.17
CA SER A 37 9.70 -1.56 7.61
C SER A 37 8.49 -1.08 8.41
N ASN A 38 7.81 -0.01 7.99
CA ASN A 38 6.72 0.63 8.72
C ASN A 38 5.43 0.80 7.90
N ARG A 39 5.39 0.32 6.66
CA ARG A 39 4.23 0.50 5.76
C ARG A 39 4.22 -0.53 4.65
N ILE A 40 3.05 -0.74 4.08
CA ILE A 40 2.88 -1.51 2.84
C ILE A 40 2.35 -0.54 1.79
N PHE A 41 2.95 -0.57 0.61
CA PHE A 41 2.48 0.17 -0.55
C PHE A 41 1.92 -0.83 -1.57
N VAL A 42 0.66 -0.63 -1.94
CA VAL A 42 -0.05 -1.48 -2.88
C VAL A 42 -0.49 -0.62 -4.06
N THR A 43 -0.19 -1.07 -5.27
CA THR A 43 -0.75 -0.50 -6.49
C THR A 43 -1.66 -1.51 -7.17
N VAL A 44 -2.75 -0.99 -7.71
CA VAL A 44 -3.66 -1.71 -8.60
C VAL A 44 -3.85 -0.83 -9.82
N SER A 45 -3.29 -1.25 -10.94
CA SER A 45 -3.33 -0.51 -12.21
C SER A 45 -4.13 -1.31 -13.23
N GLN A 46 -4.96 -0.58 -13.99
CA GLN A 46 -5.61 -1.09 -15.19
C GLN A 46 -5.35 -0.11 -16.34
N CYS A 47 -5.10 -0.64 -17.53
CA CYS A 47 -4.85 0.16 -18.74
C CYS A 47 -3.70 1.18 -18.58
N GLY A 48 -2.67 0.86 -17.78
CA GLY A 48 -1.53 1.74 -17.53
C GLY A 48 -1.83 3.00 -16.71
N LYS A 49 -3.01 3.07 -16.06
CA LYS A 49 -3.40 4.20 -15.20
C LYS A 49 -3.13 3.87 -13.74
N ILE A 50 -2.51 4.81 -13.03
CA ILE A 50 -2.22 4.67 -11.60
C ILE A 50 -3.45 4.87 -10.71
N GLY A 51 -4.45 5.64 -11.19
CA GLY A 51 -5.68 5.92 -10.46
C GLY A 51 -5.47 6.90 -9.31
N ASN A 52 -6.26 6.72 -8.25
CA ASN A 52 -6.23 7.56 -7.04
C ASN A 52 -5.22 7.01 -6.03
N LEU A 53 -4.69 7.90 -5.20
CA LEU A 53 -3.80 7.52 -4.09
C LEU A 53 -4.56 7.60 -2.78
N PHE A 54 -4.54 6.51 -2.02
CA PHE A 54 -5.14 6.43 -0.69
C PHE A 54 -4.09 6.13 0.37
N SER A 55 -4.20 6.78 1.54
CA SER A 55 -3.49 6.37 2.74
C SER A 55 -4.45 5.71 3.71
N VAL A 56 -4.07 4.53 4.22
CA VAL A 56 -4.87 3.74 5.16
C VAL A 56 -4.07 3.53 6.44
N HIS A 57 -4.63 3.92 7.57
CA HIS A 57 -4.00 3.75 8.89
C HIS A 57 -4.95 3.01 9.81
N GLN A 58 -4.44 2.00 10.51
CA GLN A 58 -5.17 1.37 11.60
C GLN A 58 -5.11 2.27 12.83
N GLU A 59 -6.26 2.63 13.38
CA GLU A 59 -6.31 3.30 14.67
C GLU A 59 -6.09 2.27 15.77
N SER A 60 -5.09 2.50 16.61
CA SER A 60 -4.90 1.71 17.82
C SER A 60 -5.99 2.10 18.83
N SER A 61 -6.94 1.20 19.06
CA SER A 61 -7.94 1.32 20.12
C SER A 61 -7.27 1.19 21.50
N GLN A 62 -6.54 2.22 21.95
CA GLN A 62 -6.07 2.36 23.32
C GLN A 62 -6.36 3.77 23.81
N ASP A 63 -7.51 3.87 24.48
CA ASP A 63 -7.77 4.65 25.70
C ASP A 63 -9.24 5.07 25.65
N LYS A 64 -10.11 4.30 26.31
CA LYS A 64 -11.19 4.75 27.22
C LYS A 64 -11.88 3.49 27.75
N GLY A 65 -11.41 2.97 28.88
CA GLY A 65 -12.14 2.13 29.83
C GLY A 65 -12.96 0.95 29.27
N ALA A 66 -12.43 -0.26 29.49
CA ALA A 66 -13.16 -1.53 29.63
C ALA A 66 -14.32 -1.79 28.64
N PHE A 67 -14.07 -2.57 27.59
CA PHE A 67 -15.01 -3.63 27.18
C PHE A 67 -14.27 -4.73 26.41
N SER A 68 -14.28 -5.93 27.00
CA SER A 68 -13.89 -7.18 26.37
C SER A 68 -14.98 -7.62 25.41
N ALA A 69 -14.91 -7.15 24.17
CA ALA A 69 -15.56 -7.73 23.00
C ALA A 69 -14.57 -7.55 21.85
N LYS A 70 -14.30 -8.62 21.06
CA LYS A 70 -13.35 -8.66 19.93
C LYS A 70 -13.00 -7.27 19.42
N ALA A 71 -11.81 -6.77 19.78
CA ALA A 71 -11.42 -5.39 19.55
C ALA A 71 -11.72 -4.99 18.10
N LEU A 72 -12.68 -4.08 17.90
CA LEU A 72 -12.98 -3.53 16.59
C LEU A 72 -11.70 -2.87 16.07
N THR A 73 -11.23 -3.36 14.93
CA THR A 73 -10.10 -2.75 14.24
C THR A 73 -10.64 -1.62 13.38
N ILE A 74 -10.37 -0.38 13.78
CA ILE A 74 -10.80 0.82 13.08
C ILE A 74 -9.71 1.22 12.09
N PHE A 75 -10.11 1.60 10.86
CA PHE A 75 -9.19 2.09 9.84
C PHE A 75 -9.62 3.49 9.37
N THR A 76 -8.68 4.43 9.38
CA THR A 76 -8.82 5.75 8.75
C THR A 76 -8.36 5.65 7.29
N ILE A 77 -9.14 6.19 6.35
CA ILE A 77 -8.81 6.20 4.92
C ILE A 77 -8.85 7.64 4.40
N ASN A 78 -7.75 8.10 3.82
CA ASN A 78 -7.63 9.44 3.23
C ASN A 78 -7.35 9.35 1.71
N CYS A 79 -8.17 9.98 0.85
CA CYS A 79 -7.79 10.22 -0.56
C CYS A 79 -6.75 11.33 -0.59
N MET A 80 -5.52 11.01 -0.98
CA MET A 80 -4.44 11.98 -1.09
C MET A 80 -4.42 12.65 -2.46
N ILE A 81 -4.73 11.88 -3.51
CA ILE A 81 -4.77 12.36 -4.89
C ILE A 81 -6.01 11.75 -5.53
N CYS A 82 -6.85 12.66 -6.00
CA CYS A 82 -8.00 12.44 -6.85
C CYS A 82 -7.86 13.49 -7.99
#